data_AF-C8CA90-F1
#
_entry.id   AF-C8CA90-F1
#
_cell.length_a   1.000
_cell.length_b   1.000
_cell.length_c   1.000
_cell.angle_alpha   90.00
_cell.angle_beta   90.00
_cell.angle_gamma   90.00
#
_symmetry.space_group_name_H-M   'P 1'
#
loop_
_entity.id
_entity.type
_entity.pdbx_description
1 polymer ?
#
loop_
_entity_poly.entity_id
_entity_poly.type
_entity_poly.pdbx_seq_one_letter_code
_entity_poly.pdbx_strand_id
1 'polypeptide(L)'
;GVVVAKAEPLVQGGAVTGDVRARVQTDLSFRVSGKIIERLVEVGQSVKAGQLLARIDPEEQKADLDVAAANLQSAEAQQTQAQLAYDRQQSLFRTQVTTRAALDQAQEALLTAQASTKSAQALFETAQDTLSYTELKADADGVITARNAEVGQVAQAAQVVFTLAHDGDRDAVFEVVESAFLRPIDADGTVTLLSNPTQKIAAKVREISPTIDSSTGTIKVKVA
;
A
#
# COMPACT_ATOMS: atom_id res chain seq x y z
N GLY A 1 -59.75 46.84 5.09
CA GLY A 1 -59.81 45.36 5.12
C GLY A 1 -58.46 44.86 5.56
N VAL A 2 -58.41 44.09 6.64
CA VAL A 2 -57.16 43.50 7.15
C VAL A 2 -57.00 42.14 6.48
N VAL A 3 -55.89 41.95 5.76
CA VAL A 3 -55.53 40.65 5.18
C VAL A 3 -54.72 39.90 6.22
N VAL A 4 -55.19 38.72 6.64
CA VAL A 4 -54.48 37.86 7.59
C VAL A 4 -53.44 37.05 6.82
N ALA A 5 -52.16 37.31 7.11
CA ALA A 5 -51.07 36.49 6.58
C ALA A 5 -50.96 35.21 7.42
N LYS A 6 -50.93 34.05 6.74
CA LYS A 6 -50.68 32.75 7.36
C LYS A 6 -49.19 32.44 7.20
N ALA A 7 -48.49 32.23 8.32
CA ALA A 7 -47.10 31.81 8.27
C ALA A 7 -47.02 30.36 7.77
N GLU A 8 -46.45 30.17 6.59
CA GLU A 8 -46.03 28.85 6.12
C GLU A 8 -44.56 28.63 6.47
N PRO A 9 -44.15 27.40 6.83
CA PRO A 9 -42.75 27.12 7.05
C PRO A 9 -41.98 27.34 5.75
N LEU A 10 -40.99 28.23 5.78
CA LEU A 10 -40.00 28.36 4.72
C LEU A 10 -39.24 27.03 4.62
N VAL A 11 -39.62 26.16 3.68
CA VAL A 11 -38.79 25.03 3.28
C VAL A 11 -37.61 25.61 2.52
N GLN A 12 -36.62 26.13 3.25
CA GLN A 12 -35.32 26.46 2.66
C GLN A 12 -34.56 25.15 2.44
N GLY A 13 -34.91 24.46 1.36
CA GLY A 13 -34.09 23.40 0.81
C GLY A 13 -32.98 24.02 -0.03
N GLY A 14 -31.83 24.29 0.57
CA GLY A 14 -30.62 24.57 -0.19
C GLY A 14 -30.16 23.27 -0.86
N ALA A 15 -30.03 23.26 -2.18
CA ALA A 15 -29.36 22.16 -2.87
C ALA A 15 -27.84 22.38 -2.76
N VAL A 16 -27.14 21.43 -2.16
CA VAL A 16 -25.67 21.43 -2.13
C VAL A 16 -25.19 20.43 -3.17
N THR A 17 -24.27 20.85 -4.03
CA THR A 17 -23.62 19.98 -5.00
C THR A 17 -22.42 19.30 -4.36
N GLY A 18 -22.23 18.03 -4.68
CA GLY A 18 -21.11 17.23 -4.21
C GLY A 18 -20.66 16.26 -5.30
N ASP A 19 -19.51 15.62 -5.07
CA ASP A 19 -18.93 14.66 -5.99
C ASP A 19 -19.11 13.24 -5.47
N VAL A 20 -19.29 12.28 -6.38
CA VAL A 20 -19.23 10.86 -6.03
C VAL A 20 -17.77 10.42 -6.00
N ARG A 21 -17.31 9.91 -4.87
CA ARG A 21 -15.94 9.43 -4.68
C ARG A 21 -15.93 7.96 -4.22
N ALA A 22 -14.83 7.28 -4.51
CA ALA A 22 -14.59 5.97 -3.95
C ALA A 22 -14.52 6.06 -2.43
N ARG A 23 -15.14 5.11 -1.73
CA ARG A 23 -15.08 5.10 -0.27
C ARG A 23 -13.65 4.92 0.25
N VAL A 24 -12.87 4.11 -0.45
CA VAL A 24 -11.45 3.86 -0.15
C VAL A 24 -10.63 4.28 -1.35
N GLN A 25 -9.60 5.08 -1.08
CA GLN A 25 -8.64 5.54 -2.06
C GLN A 25 -7.24 5.44 -1.44
N THR A 26 -6.29 4.87 -2.18
CA THR A 26 -4.92 4.65 -1.71
C THR A 26 -3.91 5.29 -2.65
N ASP A 27 -2.92 5.95 -2.08
CA ASP A 27 -1.77 6.45 -2.82
C ASP A 27 -0.70 5.35 -2.94
N LEU A 28 -0.34 5.02 -4.17
CA LEU A 28 0.64 4.00 -4.50
C LEU A 28 1.98 4.66 -4.81
N SER A 29 3.03 4.19 -4.13
CA SER A 29 4.38 4.74 -4.21
C SER A 29 5.44 3.64 -4.21
N PHE A 30 6.61 3.92 -4.79
CA PHE A 30 7.76 3.03 -4.68
C PHE A 30 8.34 3.10 -3.26
N ARG A 31 8.80 1.95 -2.74
CA ARG A 31 9.48 1.90 -1.43
C ARG A 31 10.97 2.24 -1.52
N VAL A 32 11.53 2.17 -2.71
CA VAL A 32 12.93 2.48 -3.02
C VAL A 32 12.98 3.59 -4.09
N SER A 33 14.05 4.36 -4.10
CA SER A 33 14.27 5.39 -5.12
C SER A 33 14.81 4.78 -6.40
N GLY A 34 14.45 5.36 -7.55
CA GLY A 34 15.04 4.99 -8.83
C GLY A 34 14.36 5.65 -10.02
N LYS A 35 14.97 5.50 -11.19
CA LYS A 35 14.42 6.04 -12.45
C LYS A 35 13.26 5.19 -12.92
N ILE A 36 12.08 5.76 -13.13
CA ILE A 36 10.93 5.05 -13.70
C ILE A 36 11.26 4.70 -15.16
N ILE A 37 11.29 3.42 -15.49
CA ILE A 37 11.59 2.92 -16.84
C ILE A 37 10.33 2.48 -17.59
N GLU A 38 9.31 2.04 -16.86
CA GLU A 38 8.10 1.52 -17.47
C GLU A 38 6.86 1.98 -16.70
N ARG A 39 5.80 2.24 -17.46
CA ARG A 39 4.46 2.49 -16.97
C ARG A 39 3.48 1.68 -17.79
N LEU A 40 2.68 0.86 -17.13
CA LEU A 40 1.82 -0.15 -17.75
C LEU A 40 0.33 0.19 -17.66
N VAL A 41 -0.01 1.26 -16.93
CA VAL A 41 -1.40 1.69 -16.74
C VAL A 41 -1.59 3.18 -16.97
N GLU A 42 -2.83 3.55 -17.31
CA GLU A 42 -3.29 4.92 -17.50
C GLU A 42 -4.38 5.31 -16.50
N VAL A 43 -4.57 6.62 -16.30
CA VAL A 43 -5.70 7.15 -15.52
C VAL A 43 -7.02 6.73 -16.18
N GLY A 44 -7.96 6.26 -15.37
CA GLY A 44 -9.24 5.70 -15.80
C GLY A 44 -9.22 4.20 -16.06
N GLN A 45 -8.05 3.55 -16.04
CA GLN A 45 -7.96 2.10 -16.24
C GLN A 45 -8.29 1.32 -14.96
N SER A 46 -9.06 0.25 -15.10
CA SER A 46 -9.29 -0.74 -14.04
C SER A 46 -8.08 -1.66 -13.87
N VAL A 47 -7.74 -1.95 -12.63
CA VAL A 47 -6.61 -2.80 -12.25
C VAL A 47 -7.03 -3.83 -11.20
N LYS A 48 -6.26 -4.91 -11.10
CA LYS A 48 -6.44 -5.97 -10.10
C LYS A 48 -5.36 -5.94 -9.04
N ALA A 49 -5.68 -6.41 -7.83
CA ALA A 49 -4.69 -6.58 -6.77
C ALA A 49 -3.48 -7.39 -7.28
N GLY A 50 -2.27 -6.89 -7.02
CA GLY A 50 -1.01 -7.49 -7.48
C GLY A 50 -0.62 -7.17 -8.93
N GLN A 51 -1.48 -6.48 -9.71
CA GLN A 51 -1.15 -6.07 -11.08
C GLN A 51 -0.01 -5.05 -11.08
N LEU A 52 0.99 -5.27 -11.94
CA LEU A 52 2.11 -4.35 -12.15
C LEU A 52 1.63 -3.08 -12.84
N LEU A 53 1.94 -1.92 -12.24
CA LEU A 53 1.51 -0.60 -12.68
C LEU A 53 2.66 0.20 -13.28
N ALA A 54 3.82 0.14 -12.64
CA ALA A 54 5.04 0.80 -13.07
C ALA A 54 6.27 0.07 -12.53
N ARG A 55 7.43 0.35 -13.12
CA ARG A 55 8.71 -0.22 -12.73
C ARG A 55 9.80 0.85 -12.75
N ILE A 56 10.66 0.85 -11.74
CA ILE A 56 11.92 1.59 -11.76
C ILE A 56 13.07 0.69 -12.23
N ASP A 57 14.14 1.32 -12.69
CA ASP A 57 15.36 0.67 -13.14
C ASP A 57 15.92 -0.26 -12.03
N PRO A 58 15.92 -1.60 -12.23
CA PRO A 58 16.25 -2.54 -11.17
C PRO A 58 17.73 -2.97 -11.18
N GLU A 59 18.58 -2.38 -12.02
CA GLU A 59 19.94 -2.88 -12.28
C GLU A 59 20.78 -2.98 -11.00
N GLU A 60 20.75 -1.96 -10.15
CA GLU A 60 21.45 -1.94 -8.86
C GLU A 60 20.94 -3.04 -7.94
N GLN A 61 19.61 -3.15 -7.77
CA GLN A 61 19.02 -4.15 -6.88
C GLN A 61 19.22 -5.59 -7.39
N LYS A 62 19.31 -5.79 -8.72
CA LYS A 62 19.67 -7.09 -9.29
C LYS A 62 21.12 -7.44 -8.98
N ALA A 63 22.05 -6.50 -9.13
CA ALA A 63 23.45 -6.73 -8.78
C ALA A 63 23.62 -7.07 -7.29
N ASP A 64 22.90 -6.37 -6.40
CA ASP A 64 22.91 -6.66 -4.97
C ASP A 64 22.34 -8.05 -4.65
N LEU A 65 21.27 -8.46 -5.33
CA LEU A 65 20.70 -9.80 -5.20
C LEU A 65 21.69 -10.88 -5.66
N ASP A 66 22.39 -10.66 -6.78
CA ASP A 66 23.40 -11.59 -7.30
C ASP A 66 24.57 -11.74 -6.31
N VAL A 67 25.03 -10.65 -5.69
CA VAL A 67 26.05 -10.68 -4.64
C VAL A 67 25.55 -11.47 -3.41
N ALA A 68 24.33 -11.21 -2.96
CA ALA A 68 23.75 -11.92 -1.82
C ALA A 68 23.56 -13.42 -2.10
N ALA A 69 23.15 -13.79 -3.32
CA ALA A 69 23.02 -15.17 -3.75
C ALA A 69 24.38 -15.90 -3.76
N ALA A 70 25.43 -15.26 -4.27
CA ALA A 70 26.78 -15.82 -4.25
C ALA A 70 27.30 -16.02 -2.81
N ASN A 71 27.01 -15.08 -1.91
CA ASN A 71 27.38 -15.20 -0.49
C ASN A 71 26.66 -16.35 0.21
N LEU A 72 25.36 -16.53 -0.06
CA LEU A 72 24.58 -17.66 0.43
C LEU A 72 25.18 -18.98 -0.06
N GLN A 73 25.44 -19.11 -1.37
CA GLN A 73 26.05 -20.31 -1.95
C GLN A 73 27.41 -20.63 -1.30
N SER A 74 28.24 -19.61 -1.04
CA SER A 74 29.52 -19.78 -0.35
C SER A 74 29.35 -20.29 1.09
N ALA A 75 28.39 -19.73 1.83
CA ALA A 75 28.10 -20.15 3.21
C ALA A 75 27.54 -21.59 3.26
N GLU A 76 26.66 -21.97 2.35
CA GLU A 76 26.13 -23.34 2.23
C GLU A 76 27.23 -24.36 1.95
N ALA A 77 28.20 -24.02 1.08
CA ALA A 77 29.35 -24.86 0.81
C ALA A 77 30.23 -25.05 2.07
N GLN A 78 30.45 -23.98 2.83
CA GLN A 78 31.21 -24.04 4.10
C GLN A 78 30.48 -24.87 5.16
N GLN A 79 29.16 -24.72 5.29
CA GLN A 79 28.34 -25.55 6.17
C GLN A 79 28.42 -27.03 5.78
N THR A 80 28.35 -27.34 4.49
CA THR A 80 28.48 -28.71 3.99
C THR A 80 29.85 -29.29 4.34
N GLN A 81 30.93 -28.52 4.16
CA GLN A 81 32.27 -28.93 4.55
C GLN A 81 32.39 -29.19 6.06
N ALA A 82 31.84 -28.31 6.89
CA ALA A 82 31.84 -28.44 8.34
C ALA A 82 31.03 -29.66 8.80
N GLN A 83 29.90 -29.95 8.15
CA GLN A 83 29.07 -31.12 8.42
C GLN A 83 29.85 -32.41 8.15
N LEU A 84 30.49 -32.51 6.98
CA LEU A 84 31.32 -33.67 6.64
C LEU A 84 32.50 -33.86 7.60
N ALA A 85 33.09 -32.76 8.08
CA ALA A 85 34.15 -32.82 9.08
C ALA A 85 33.65 -33.31 10.43
N TYR A 86 32.49 -32.82 10.90
CA TYR A 86 31.84 -33.28 12.12
C TYR A 86 31.46 -34.76 12.04
N ASP A 87 30.82 -35.19 10.96
CA ASP A 87 30.40 -36.59 10.75
C ASP A 87 31.61 -37.53 10.79
N ARG A 88 32.73 -37.11 10.18
CA ARG A 88 34.00 -37.84 10.23
C ARG A 88 34.56 -37.94 11.65
N GLN A 89 34.61 -36.84 12.40
CA GLN A 89 35.09 -36.85 13.79
C GLN A 89 34.18 -37.70 14.68
N GLN A 90 32.86 -37.64 14.48
CA GLN A 90 31.90 -38.45 15.22
C GLN A 90 32.13 -39.95 14.98
N SER A 91 32.36 -40.35 13.72
CA SER A 91 32.71 -41.74 13.38
C SER A 91 34.02 -42.19 14.03
N LEU A 92 35.07 -41.38 13.95
CA LEU A 92 36.37 -41.68 14.57
C LEU A 92 36.31 -41.73 16.10
N PHE A 93 35.43 -40.94 16.73
CA PHE A 93 35.24 -40.95 18.18
C PHE A 93 34.58 -42.25 18.65
N ARG A 94 33.61 -42.76 17.88
CA ARG A 94 32.98 -44.05 18.13
C ARG A 94 33.97 -45.21 18.04
N THR A 95 34.98 -45.12 17.18
CA THR A 95 36.07 -46.09 17.08
C THR A 95 37.25 -45.80 18.02
N GLN A 96 37.12 -44.82 18.93
CA GLN A 96 38.15 -44.41 19.89
C GLN A 96 39.49 -43.95 19.25
N VAL A 97 39.44 -43.43 18.02
CA VAL A 97 40.62 -42.97 17.26
C VAL A 97 40.89 -41.48 17.46
N THR A 98 39.87 -40.68 17.76
CA THR A 98 39.99 -39.22 17.99
C THR A 98 39.67 -38.84 19.44
N THR A 99 39.98 -37.59 19.82
CA THR A 99 39.72 -37.07 21.17
C THR A 99 38.35 -36.40 21.26
N ARG A 100 37.81 -36.28 22.47
CA ARG A 100 36.59 -35.50 22.73
C ARG A 100 36.75 -34.03 22.30
N ALA A 101 37.89 -33.42 22.60
CA ALA A 101 38.18 -32.04 22.22
C ALA A 101 38.13 -31.83 20.69
N ALA A 102 38.61 -32.80 19.89
CA ALA A 102 38.55 -32.71 18.44
C ALA A 102 37.12 -32.85 17.89
N LEU A 103 36.28 -33.69 18.52
CA LEU A 103 34.86 -33.78 18.19
C LEU A 103 34.12 -32.49 18.54
N ASP A 104 34.34 -31.96 19.75
CA ASP A 104 33.72 -30.73 20.24
C ASP A 104 34.10 -29.55 19.32
N GLN A 105 35.38 -29.43 18.92
CA GLN A 105 35.83 -28.40 17.97
C GLN A 105 35.15 -28.52 16.59
N ALA A 106 34.94 -29.73 16.08
CA ALA A 106 34.23 -29.93 14.83
C ALA A 106 32.73 -29.59 14.95
N GLN A 107 32.14 -29.84 16.12
CA GLN A 107 30.76 -29.45 16.41
C GLN A 107 30.62 -27.92 16.45
N GLU A 108 31.52 -27.22 17.12
CA GLU A 108 31.55 -25.76 17.17
C GLU A 108 31.71 -25.13 15.78
N ALA A 109 32.59 -25.70 14.95
CA ALA A 109 32.77 -25.27 13.56
C ALA A 109 31.48 -25.46 12.73
N LEU A 110 30.79 -26.60 12.88
CA LEU A 110 29.50 -26.85 12.23
C LEU A 110 28.43 -25.84 12.67
N LEU A 111 28.29 -25.61 13.99
CA LEU A 111 27.34 -24.65 14.52
C LEU A 111 27.61 -23.23 14.01
N THR A 112 28.88 -22.85 13.93
CA THR A 112 29.31 -21.55 13.37
C THR A 112 28.93 -21.44 11.89
N ALA A 113 29.21 -22.48 11.09
CA ALA A 113 28.88 -22.48 9.67
C ALA A 113 27.37 -22.45 9.42
N GLN A 114 26.57 -23.17 10.22
CA GLN A 114 25.11 -23.13 10.18
C GLN A 114 24.58 -21.72 10.47
N ALA A 115 25.13 -21.03 11.47
CA ALA A 115 24.77 -19.66 11.79
C ALA A 115 25.11 -18.69 10.65
N SER A 116 26.28 -18.86 10.02
CA SER A 116 26.69 -18.07 8.86
C SER A 116 25.75 -18.27 7.66
N THR A 117 25.36 -19.51 7.34
CA THR A 117 24.37 -19.78 6.28
C THR A 117 23.05 -19.09 6.56
N LYS A 118 22.54 -19.19 7.81
CA LYS A 118 21.30 -18.52 8.19
C LYS A 118 21.37 -17.00 8.03
N SER A 119 22.52 -16.41 8.37
CA SER A 119 22.77 -14.97 8.16
C SER A 119 22.77 -14.60 6.67
N ALA A 120 23.49 -15.37 5.85
CA ALA A 120 23.56 -15.14 4.41
C ALA A 120 22.18 -15.32 3.72
N GLN A 121 21.38 -16.28 4.18
CA GLN A 121 20.00 -16.49 3.71
C GLN A 121 19.13 -15.26 3.98
N ALA A 122 19.21 -14.69 5.18
CA ALA A 122 18.45 -13.49 5.52
C ALA A 122 18.85 -12.27 4.66
N LEU A 123 20.15 -12.15 4.32
CA LEU A 123 20.64 -11.11 3.42
C LEU A 123 20.13 -11.31 1.98
N PHE A 124 20.11 -12.55 1.49
CA PHE A 124 19.52 -12.90 0.20
C PHE A 124 18.04 -12.55 0.13
N GLU A 125 17.25 -12.92 1.14
CA GLU A 125 15.82 -12.57 1.22
C GLU A 125 15.61 -11.04 1.24
N THR A 126 16.44 -10.32 1.99
CA THR A 126 16.39 -8.84 2.03
C THR A 126 16.67 -8.21 0.67
N ALA A 127 17.67 -8.72 -0.07
CA ALA A 127 17.99 -8.25 -1.41
C ALA A 127 16.86 -8.58 -2.40
N GLN A 128 16.23 -9.76 -2.26
CA GLN A 128 15.08 -10.16 -3.07
C GLN A 128 13.88 -9.25 -2.85
N ASP A 129 13.56 -8.92 -1.59
CA ASP A 129 12.51 -7.96 -1.25
C ASP A 129 12.80 -6.58 -1.83
N THR A 130 14.04 -6.11 -1.69
CA THR A 130 14.47 -4.82 -2.23
C THR A 130 14.32 -4.76 -3.75
N LEU A 131 14.67 -5.84 -4.46
CA LEU A 131 14.41 -5.96 -5.89
C LEU A 131 12.90 -5.95 -6.18
N SER A 132 12.07 -6.64 -5.40
CA SER A 132 10.61 -6.63 -5.58
C SER A 132 10.01 -5.23 -5.44
N TYR A 133 10.62 -4.37 -4.62
CA TYR A 133 10.17 -2.98 -4.43
C TYR A 133 10.44 -2.07 -5.62
N THR A 134 11.23 -2.53 -6.60
CA THR A 134 11.38 -1.84 -7.89
C THR A 134 10.12 -1.94 -8.76
N GLU A 135 9.19 -2.84 -8.40
CA GLU A 135 7.91 -3.04 -9.05
C GLU A 135 6.78 -2.41 -8.23
N LEU A 136 6.07 -1.45 -8.81
CA LEU A 136 4.88 -0.86 -8.20
C LEU A 136 3.65 -1.65 -8.62
N LYS A 137 2.99 -2.31 -7.66
CA LYS A 137 1.80 -3.12 -7.87
C LYS A 137 0.58 -2.50 -7.19
N ALA A 138 -0.61 -2.77 -7.72
CA ALA A 138 -1.86 -2.40 -7.06
C ALA A 138 -2.06 -3.21 -5.77
N ASP A 139 -2.50 -2.55 -4.70
CA ASP A 139 -2.80 -3.18 -3.40
C ASP A 139 -4.22 -3.78 -3.34
N ALA A 140 -5.11 -3.35 -4.23
CA ALA A 140 -6.47 -3.84 -4.36
C ALA A 140 -6.99 -3.75 -5.81
N ASP A 141 -8.18 -4.31 -6.03
CA ASP A 141 -8.96 -4.07 -7.24
C ASP A 141 -9.50 -2.64 -7.25
N GLY A 142 -9.46 -1.97 -8.39
CA GLY A 142 -9.91 -0.59 -8.48
C GLY A 142 -9.63 0.10 -9.80
N VAL A 143 -9.75 1.42 -9.81
CA VAL A 143 -9.49 2.30 -10.96
C VAL A 143 -8.43 3.33 -10.60
N ILE A 144 -7.44 3.51 -11.48
CA ILE A 144 -6.42 4.56 -11.31
C ILE A 144 -7.08 5.92 -11.53
N THR A 145 -7.07 6.79 -10.52
CA THR A 145 -7.71 8.12 -10.58
C THR A 145 -6.73 9.26 -10.84
N ALA A 146 -5.46 9.07 -10.51
CA ALA A 146 -4.43 10.08 -10.71
C ALA A 146 -3.08 9.45 -11.04
N ARG A 147 -2.26 10.20 -11.77
CA ARG A 147 -0.86 9.90 -12.09
C ARG A 147 -0.01 11.09 -11.67
N ASN A 148 1.01 10.83 -10.86
CA ASN A 148 1.83 11.85 -10.21
C ASN A 148 3.33 11.72 -10.54
N ALA A 149 3.70 10.76 -11.39
CA ALA A 149 5.07 10.61 -11.90
C ALA A 149 5.09 10.13 -13.36
N GLU A 150 6.17 10.45 -14.06
CA GLU A 150 6.36 10.15 -15.48
C GLU A 150 7.52 9.16 -15.73
N VAL A 151 7.45 8.44 -16.84
CA VAL A 151 8.57 7.61 -17.32
C VAL A 151 9.78 8.50 -17.60
N GLY A 152 10.96 8.08 -17.15
CA GLY A 152 12.20 8.85 -17.22
C GLY A 152 12.46 9.72 -15.99
N GLN A 153 11.46 9.97 -15.15
CA GLN A 153 11.65 10.69 -13.89
C GLN A 153 12.36 9.79 -12.85
N VAL A 154 13.19 10.40 -12.01
CA VAL A 154 13.71 9.74 -10.81
C VAL A 154 12.71 9.90 -9.66
N ALA A 155 12.08 8.79 -9.27
CA ALA A 155 11.17 8.75 -8.14
C ALA A 155 11.94 8.61 -6.83
N GLN A 156 11.52 9.36 -5.81
CA GLN A 156 11.99 9.17 -4.44
C GLN A 156 11.15 8.12 -3.72
N ALA A 157 11.71 7.49 -2.69
CA ALA A 157 10.95 6.59 -1.82
C ALA A 157 9.74 7.34 -1.22
N ALA A 158 8.60 6.65 -1.15
CA ALA A 158 7.31 7.20 -0.70
C ALA A 158 6.74 8.37 -1.53
N GLN A 159 7.36 8.73 -2.66
CA GLN A 159 6.75 9.66 -3.61
C GLN A 159 5.52 8.98 -4.26
N VAL A 160 4.36 9.64 -4.16
CA VAL A 160 3.13 9.15 -4.80
C VAL A 160 3.31 9.10 -6.31
N VAL A 161 2.98 7.95 -6.91
CA VAL A 161 3.06 7.69 -8.35
C VAL A 161 1.67 7.57 -8.94
N PHE A 162 0.78 6.84 -8.26
CA PHE A 162 -0.62 6.69 -8.65
C PHE A 162 -1.52 6.87 -7.45
N THR A 163 -2.76 7.25 -7.71
CA THR A 163 -3.84 7.12 -6.74
C THR A 163 -4.85 6.10 -7.26
N LEU A 164 -5.17 5.10 -6.44
CA LEU A 164 -6.10 4.02 -6.76
C LEU A 164 -7.41 4.23 -5.99
N ALA A 165 -8.51 4.36 -6.71
CA ALA A 165 -9.85 4.24 -6.14
C ALA A 165 -10.24 2.76 -6.09
N HIS A 166 -10.41 2.20 -4.90
CA HIS A 166 -10.78 0.80 -4.74
C HIS A 166 -12.17 0.55 -5.33
N ASP A 167 -12.40 -0.65 -5.86
CA ASP A 167 -13.74 -1.07 -6.28
C ASP A 167 -14.70 -1.19 -5.08
N GLY A 168 -16.00 -1.18 -5.35
CA GLY A 168 -17.05 -1.31 -4.34
C GLY A 168 -17.72 0.02 -4.01
N ASP A 169 -18.02 0.22 -2.73
CA ASP A 169 -18.90 1.29 -2.27
C ASP A 169 -18.38 2.69 -2.65
N ARG A 170 -19.32 3.56 -2.96
CA ARG A 170 -19.10 4.97 -3.28
C ARG A 170 -19.80 5.83 -2.23
N ASP A 171 -19.19 6.96 -1.91
CA ASP A 171 -19.84 7.98 -1.11
C ASP A 171 -20.07 9.21 -1.98
N ALA A 172 -21.21 9.88 -1.78
CA ALA A 172 -21.38 11.24 -2.26
C ALA A 172 -20.82 12.20 -1.20
N VAL A 173 -19.88 13.04 -1.61
CA VAL A 173 -19.14 13.95 -0.74
C VAL A 173 -19.60 15.37 -1.04
N PHE A 174 -20.18 16.02 -0.04
CA PHE A 174 -20.71 17.37 -0.12
C PHE A 174 -19.86 18.32 0.71
N GLU A 175 -19.63 19.52 0.20
CA GLU A 175 -19.04 20.62 0.95
C GLU A 175 -20.14 21.58 1.36
N VAL A 176 -20.46 21.57 2.65
CA VAL A 176 -21.61 22.29 3.21
C VAL A 176 -21.08 23.44 4.08
N VAL A 177 -21.52 24.67 3.82
CA VAL A 177 -21.14 25.83 4.66
C VAL A 177 -21.59 25.65 6.11
N GLU A 178 -20.76 26.08 7.06
CA GLU A 178 -21.00 25.92 8.51
C GLU A 178 -22.37 26.45 8.96
N SER A 179 -22.84 27.56 8.39
CA SER A 179 -24.14 28.16 8.74
C SER A 179 -25.33 27.22 8.54
N ALA A 180 -25.22 26.21 7.67
CA ALA A 180 -26.24 25.19 7.48
C ALA A 180 -26.30 24.17 8.64
N PHE A 181 -25.23 24.02 9.42
CA PHE A 181 -25.16 23.14 10.60
C PHE A 181 -25.69 23.77 11.88
N LEU A 182 -26.16 25.02 11.84
CA LEU A 182 -26.89 25.65 12.95
C LEU A 182 -28.23 24.93 13.24
N ARG A 183 -28.61 23.95 12.41
CA ARG A 183 -29.75 23.04 12.62
C ARG A 183 -29.23 21.59 12.64
N PRO A 184 -29.88 20.68 13.40
CA PRO A 184 -29.55 19.26 13.33
C PRO A 184 -29.69 18.76 11.89
N ILE A 185 -28.63 18.17 11.35
CA ILE A 185 -28.72 17.43 10.09
C ILE A 185 -29.37 16.10 10.42
N ASP A 186 -30.56 15.85 9.86
CA ASP A 186 -31.21 14.55 9.96
C ASP A 186 -30.31 13.49 9.28
N ALA A 187 -30.20 12.33 9.93
CA ALA A 187 -29.32 11.25 9.48
C ALA A 187 -29.72 10.63 8.13
N ASP A 188 -30.95 10.88 7.69
CA ASP A 188 -31.52 10.37 6.45
C ASP A 188 -31.74 11.52 5.46
N GLY A 189 -30.98 11.51 4.36
CA GLY A 189 -31.07 12.49 3.28
C GLY A 189 -31.54 11.86 1.96
N THR A 190 -31.88 12.71 0.99
CA THR A 190 -32.10 12.26 -0.39
C THR A 190 -31.04 12.90 -1.27
N VAL A 191 -30.27 12.08 -1.97
CA VAL A 191 -29.33 12.53 -3.00
C VAL A 191 -29.95 12.31 -4.36
N THR A 192 -29.83 13.30 -5.23
CA THR A 192 -30.21 13.18 -6.65
C THR A 192 -28.99 13.38 -7.50
N LEU A 193 -28.86 12.62 -8.59
CA LEU A 193 -27.87 12.92 -9.60
C LEU A 193 -28.25 14.23 -10.30
N LEU A 194 -27.32 15.16 -10.44
CA LEU A 194 -27.53 16.40 -11.19
C LEU A 194 -27.95 16.12 -12.64
N SER A 195 -27.44 15.03 -13.22
CA SER A 195 -27.80 14.55 -14.57
C SER A 195 -29.20 13.93 -14.65
N ASN A 196 -29.79 13.51 -13.53
CA ASN A 196 -31.12 12.91 -13.48
C ASN A 196 -31.87 13.29 -12.19
N PRO A 197 -32.45 14.50 -12.12
CA PRO A 197 -33.07 15.02 -10.89
C PRO A 197 -34.33 14.27 -10.44
N THR A 198 -34.95 13.46 -11.33
CA THR A 198 -36.13 12.64 -11.00
C THR A 198 -35.76 11.36 -10.26
N GLN A 199 -34.50 10.95 -10.29
CA GLN A 199 -34.02 9.78 -9.56
C GLN A 199 -33.52 10.20 -8.17
N LYS A 200 -34.39 10.00 -7.18
CA LYS A 200 -34.09 10.21 -5.76
C LYS A 200 -33.50 8.94 -5.17
N ILE A 201 -32.26 9.03 -4.70
CA ILE A 201 -31.56 7.96 -3.99
C ILE A 201 -31.61 8.31 -2.50
N ALA A 202 -32.21 7.42 -1.69
CA ALA A 202 -32.14 7.55 -0.24
C ALA A 202 -30.67 7.35 0.17
N ALA A 203 -30.11 8.31 0.88
CA ALA A 203 -28.72 8.28 1.30
C ALA A 203 -28.62 8.56 2.80
N LYS A 204 -27.77 7.83 3.51
CA LYS A 204 -27.57 8.01 4.95
C LYS A 204 -26.29 8.78 5.20
N VAL A 205 -26.34 9.73 6.14
CA VAL A 205 -25.15 10.44 6.60
C VAL A 205 -24.23 9.45 7.30
N ARG A 206 -23.08 9.21 6.68
CA ARG A 206 -22.05 8.29 7.18
C ARG A 206 -21.05 9.04 8.05
N GLU A 207 -20.67 10.23 7.61
CA GLU A 207 -19.63 11.02 8.25
C GLU A 207 -19.91 12.50 8.03
N ILE A 208 -19.84 13.27 9.11
CA ILE A 208 -19.72 14.72 9.07
C ILE A 208 -18.33 15.02 9.59
N SER A 209 -17.50 15.67 8.78
CA SER A 209 -16.14 16.06 9.18
C SER A 209 -16.23 16.94 10.42
N PRO A 210 -15.47 16.65 11.50
CA PRO A 210 -15.43 17.51 12.68
C PRO A 210 -14.60 18.79 12.42
N THR A 211 -13.94 18.88 11.27
CA THR A 211 -13.11 20.02 10.88
C THR A 211 -13.74 20.83 9.76
N ILE A 212 -13.54 22.14 9.84
CA ILE A 212 -13.89 23.12 8.82
C ILE A 212 -12.65 23.34 7.94
N ASP A 213 -12.83 23.33 6.62
CA ASP A 213 -11.79 23.81 5.72
C ASP A 213 -11.72 25.35 5.82
N SER A 214 -10.61 25.86 6.37
CA SER A 214 -10.46 27.30 6.63
C SER A 214 -10.35 28.14 5.36
N SER A 215 -10.09 27.53 4.21
CA SER A 215 -9.98 28.24 2.93
C SER A 215 -11.34 28.45 2.26
N THR A 216 -12.27 27.50 2.42
CA THR A 216 -13.61 27.53 1.82
C THR A 216 -14.72 27.83 2.83
N GLY A 217 -14.45 27.69 4.12
CA GLY A 217 -15.46 27.79 5.18
C GLY A 217 -16.50 26.67 5.16
N THR A 218 -16.17 25.52 4.54
CA THR A 218 -17.08 24.38 4.38
C THR A 218 -16.71 23.21 5.28
N ILE A 219 -17.72 22.41 5.62
CA ILE A 219 -17.61 21.13 6.32
C ILE A 219 -17.92 20.04 5.31
N LYS A 220 -17.06 19.00 5.29
CA LYS A 220 -17.24 17.85 4.41
C LYS A 220 -18.24 16.88 5.01
N VAL A 221 -19.28 16.54 4.25
CA VAL A 221 -20.30 15.54 4.61
C VAL A 221 -20.25 14.39 3.62
N LYS A 222 -20.16 13.17 4.11
CA LYS A 222 -20.20 11.94 3.28
C LYS A 222 -21.50 11.20 3.55
N VAL A 223 -22.20 10.84 2.47
CA VAL A 223 -23.41 10.03 2.52
C VAL A 223 -23.26 8.80 1.63
N ALA A 224 -23.87 7.69 2.06
CA ALA A 224 -23.86 6.39 1.39
C ALA A 224 -25.28 5.95 1.00
#